data_AF-A0A3M0XWE5-F1
#
_entry.id   AF-A0A3M0XWE5-F1
#
_cell.length_a   1.000
_cell.length_b   1.000
_cell.length_c   1.000
_cell.angle_alpha   90.00
_cell.angle_beta   90.00
_cell.angle_gamma   90.00
#
_symmetry.space_group_name_H-M   'P 1'
#
loop_
_entity.id
_entity.type
_entity.pdbx_description
1 polymer ?
#
loop_
_entity_poly.entity_id
_entity_poly.type
_entity_poly.pdbx_seq_one_letter_code
_entity_poly.pdbx_strand_id
1 'polypeptide(L)'
;MSGPVLTTYSMWSLFRNCRKACEWRYIHELVPLERDHNLSFGSLIHECLEIWHRDRDLPAVLDHIDRACPNRAQDEREQRDWHLATAMMKGYAARYPTEEFEVVALEKTFEGKIVNPATGASSRSFVLAGRVDGIVRIGDEHFLLEHKTASQIDADYLERLWTDFQIILYAWYVERTLGLRIAGIIYNILVKARLQQGRGETEAEFEERRRKLAARSKTGKSSARRRLPESDEAFQERLAAKYAEPGMFHRETLYISRDQFAALQAELWELTQAFLDARRRGAFYWNTAFCFHYRRPCAYFPLCRSGGSPNVIENLYRKVPPHEELRDGSSCEEAPAF
;
A
#
# COMPACT_ATOMS: atom_id res chain seq x y z
N MET A 1 -6.97 -1.46 -35.70
CA MET A 1 -6.18 -0.59 -34.80
C MET A 1 -6.54 -1.00 -33.39
N SER A 2 -5.58 -1.44 -32.57
CA SER A 2 -5.89 -1.71 -31.15
C SER A 2 -6.31 -0.39 -30.49
N GLY A 3 -7.23 -0.46 -29.54
CA GLY A 3 -7.68 0.70 -28.78
C GLY A 3 -6.55 1.40 -28.00
N PRO A 4 -6.84 2.54 -27.35
CA PRO A 4 -5.88 3.21 -26.48
C PRO A 4 -5.45 2.27 -25.35
N VAL A 5 -4.19 2.39 -24.94
CA VAL A 5 -3.62 1.63 -23.83
C VAL A 5 -4.15 2.21 -22.51
N LEU A 6 -4.70 1.37 -21.65
CA LEU A 6 -5.06 1.73 -20.28
C LEU A 6 -3.78 1.97 -19.48
N THR A 7 -3.76 3.05 -18.71
CA THR A 7 -2.61 3.44 -17.87
C THR A 7 -3.09 3.87 -16.49
N THR A 8 -2.24 3.75 -15.48
CA THR A 8 -2.51 4.16 -14.11
C THR A 8 -1.42 5.10 -13.61
N TYR A 9 -1.67 5.79 -12.49
CA TYR A 9 -0.63 6.62 -11.87
C TYR A 9 0.62 5.79 -11.50
N SER A 10 0.44 4.56 -11.01
CA SER A 10 1.54 3.65 -10.68
C SER A 10 2.44 3.37 -11.89
N MET A 11 1.86 3.24 -13.09
CA MET A 11 2.61 3.09 -14.34
C MET A 11 3.45 4.34 -14.64
N TRP A 12 2.83 5.52 -14.61
CA TRP A 12 3.51 6.78 -14.91
C TRP A 12 4.59 7.12 -13.89
N SER A 13 4.34 6.85 -12.61
CA SER A 13 5.32 6.98 -11.53
C SER A 13 6.51 6.04 -11.75
N LEU A 14 6.26 4.78 -12.11
CA LEU A 14 7.33 3.82 -12.40
C LEU A 14 8.14 4.24 -13.64
N PHE A 15 7.49 4.73 -14.70
CA PHE A 15 8.16 5.25 -15.90
C PHE A 15 9.05 6.46 -15.60
N ARG A 16 8.54 7.40 -14.79
CA ARG A 16 9.28 8.58 -14.33
C ARG A 16 10.52 8.19 -13.51
N ASN A 17 10.38 7.21 -12.62
CA ASN A 17 11.47 6.76 -11.75
C ASN A 17 12.50 5.88 -12.48
N CYS A 18 12.05 4.89 -13.25
CA CYS A 18 12.90 3.99 -14.02
C CYS A 18 12.15 3.41 -15.23
N ARG A 19 12.49 3.91 -16.43
CA ARG A 19 11.90 3.44 -17.69
C ARG A 19 12.04 1.93 -17.88
N LYS A 20 13.22 1.37 -17.55
CA LYS A 20 13.45 -0.08 -17.65
C LYS A 20 12.53 -0.90 -16.73
N ALA A 21 12.26 -0.42 -15.51
CA ALA A 21 11.32 -1.09 -14.62
C ALA A 21 9.87 -1.01 -15.15
N CYS A 22 9.49 0.12 -15.74
CA CYS A 22 8.21 0.27 -16.41
C CYS A 22 8.06 -0.69 -17.61
N GLU A 23 9.11 -0.85 -18.42
CA GLU A 23 9.13 -1.82 -19.52
C GLU A 23 8.90 -3.25 -19.00
N TRP A 24 9.65 -3.67 -17.97
CA TRP A 24 9.46 -4.99 -17.37
C TRP A 24 8.04 -5.22 -16.85
N ARG A 25 7.48 -4.26 -16.11
CA ARG A 25 6.16 -4.41 -15.50
C ARG A 25 5.01 -4.33 -16.51
N TYR A 26 5.04 -3.35 -17.41
CA TYR A 26 3.86 -2.95 -18.20
C TYR A 26 3.96 -3.33 -19.69
N ILE A 27 5.15 -3.66 -20.20
CA ILE A 27 5.33 -4.14 -21.59
C ILE A 27 5.58 -5.65 -21.60
N HIS A 28 6.43 -6.14 -20.69
CA HIS A 28 6.69 -7.59 -20.56
C HIS A 28 5.78 -8.29 -19.54
N GLU A 29 4.96 -7.53 -18.81
CA GLU A 29 3.96 -8.04 -17.87
C GLU A 29 4.56 -8.89 -16.75
N LEU A 30 5.82 -8.61 -16.36
CA LEU A 30 6.52 -9.39 -15.35
C LEU A 30 6.24 -8.83 -13.95
N VAL A 31 5.90 -9.74 -13.03
CA VAL A 31 5.75 -9.46 -11.60
C VAL A 31 6.59 -10.48 -10.82
N PRO A 32 7.34 -10.08 -9.78
CA PRO A 32 8.08 -11.02 -8.94
C PRO A 32 7.17 -12.08 -8.30
N LEU A 33 7.69 -13.29 -8.11
CA LEU A 33 6.99 -14.34 -7.35
C LEU A 33 6.92 -14.00 -5.85
N GLU A 34 7.99 -13.43 -5.31
CA GLU A 34 8.04 -12.95 -3.93
C GLU A 34 7.29 -11.61 -3.83
N ARG A 35 6.25 -11.56 -2.99
CA ARG A 35 5.48 -10.33 -2.73
C ARG A 35 6.21 -9.45 -1.71
N ASP A 36 6.21 -8.13 -1.91
CA ASP A 36 6.66 -7.20 -0.87
C ASP A 36 5.67 -7.22 0.30
N HIS A 37 6.11 -7.76 1.43
CA HIS A 37 5.30 -7.90 2.64
C HIS A 37 4.75 -6.56 3.19
N ASN A 38 5.43 -5.44 2.95
CA ASN A 38 4.91 -4.15 3.38
C ASN A 38 3.68 -3.74 2.57
N LEU A 39 3.63 -4.14 1.29
CA LEU A 39 2.48 -3.89 0.43
C LEU A 39 1.31 -4.79 0.81
N SER A 40 1.56 -6.07 1.18
CA SER A 40 0.48 -6.97 1.59
C SER A 40 -0.24 -6.52 2.86
N PHE A 41 0.51 -6.04 3.87
CA PHE A 41 -0.12 -5.51 5.08
C PHE A 41 -0.92 -4.24 4.82
N GLY A 42 -0.40 -3.33 3.97
CA GLY A 42 -1.12 -2.12 3.58
C GLY A 42 -2.46 -2.44 2.91
N SER A 43 -2.46 -3.37 1.94
CA SER A 43 -3.67 -3.82 1.27
C SER A 43 -4.71 -4.41 2.24
N LEU A 44 -4.28 -5.27 3.18
CA LEU A 44 -5.17 -5.81 4.21
C LEU A 44 -5.86 -4.70 5.02
N ILE A 45 -5.12 -3.65 5.41
CA ILE A 45 -5.71 -2.54 6.16
C ILE A 45 -6.68 -1.72 5.30
N HIS A 46 -6.43 -1.52 4.01
CA HIS A 46 -7.39 -0.85 3.12
C HIS A 46 -8.69 -1.64 3.01
N GLU A 47 -8.62 -2.96 2.82
CA GLU A 47 -9.80 -3.84 2.79
C GLU A 47 -10.59 -3.78 4.12
N CYS A 48 -9.89 -3.79 5.26
CA CYS A 48 -10.51 -3.62 6.58
C CYS A 48 -11.20 -2.25 6.71
N LEU A 49 -10.57 -1.17 6.24
CA LEU A 49 -11.12 0.17 6.29
C LEU A 49 -12.32 0.32 5.35
N GLU A 50 -12.33 -0.35 4.20
CA GLU A 50 -13.47 -0.39 3.29
C GLU A 50 -14.69 -1.00 4.00
N ILE A 51 -14.54 -2.18 4.63
CA ILE A 51 -15.61 -2.84 5.39
C ILE A 51 -16.08 -1.94 6.53
N TRP A 52 -15.14 -1.36 7.28
CA TRP A 52 -15.46 -0.46 8.39
C TRP A 52 -16.22 0.79 7.92
N HIS A 53 -15.77 1.45 6.86
CA HIS A 53 -16.38 2.68 6.38
C HIS A 53 -17.77 2.43 5.77
N ARG A 54 -18.01 1.24 5.22
CA ARG A 54 -19.30 0.81 4.69
C ARG A 54 -20.34 0.58 5.79
N ASP A 55 -20.02 -0.30 6.74
CA ASP A 55 -21.04 -0.87 7.64
C ASP A 55 -20.81 -0.56 9.13
N ARG A 56 -19.63 -0.05 9.49
CA ARG A 56 -19.19 0.13 10.90
C ARG A 56 -19.24 -1.16 11.72
N ASP A 57 -19.08 -2.29 11.03
CA ASP A 57 -19.13 -3.61 11.63
C ASP A 57 -17.72 -4.09 11.96
N LEU A 58 -17.28 -3.82 13.20
CA LEU A 58 -15.99 -4.31 13.69
C LEU A 58 -15.91 -5.86 13.67
N PRO A 59 -16.92 -6.62 14.12
CA PRO A 59 -16.94 -8.07 13.92
C PRO A 59 -16.64 -8.53 12.48
N ALA A 60 -17.27 -7.93 11.46
CA ALA A 60 -17.01 -8.26 10.06
C ALA A 60 -15.56 -7.95 9.64
N VAL A 61 -14.99 -6.84 10.12
CA VAL A 61 -13.58 -6.50 9.90
C VAL A 61 -12.65 -7.55 10.50
N LEU A 62 -12.93 -8.00 11.73
CA LEU A 62 -12.11 -9.02 12.40
C LEU A 62 -12.20 -10.38 11.70
N ASP A 63 -13.38 -10.78 11.24
CA ASP A 63 -13.57 -12.00 10.44
C ASP A 63 -12.84 -11.94 9.09
N HIS A 64 -12.75 -10.76 8.47
CA HIS A 64 -11.91 -10.55 7.28
C HIS A 64 -10.42 -10.76 7.58
N ILE A 65 -9.92 -10.20 8.69
CA ILE A 65 -8.52 -10.38 9.12
C ILE A 65 -8.23 -11.86 9.39
N ASP A 66 -9.15 -12.59 10.04
CA ASP A 66 -9.02 -14.02 10.30
C ASP A 66 -8.90 -14.84 9.01
N ARG A 67 -9.69 -14.51 7.98
CA ARG A 67 -9.66 -15.16 6.67
C ARG A 67 -8.45 -14.79 5.83
N ALA A 68 -7.95 -13.56 5.96
CA ALA A 68 -6.75 -13.10 5.27
C ALA A 68 -5.45 -13.72 5.82
N CYS A 69 -5.49 -14.23 7.06
CA CYS A 69 -4.35 -14.90 7.72
C CYS A 69 -4.69 -16.36 8.10
N PRO A 70 -4.97 -17.24 7.12
CA PRO A 70 -5.44 -18.60 7.38
C PRO A 70 -4.36 -19.53 7.96
N ASN A 71 -3.08 -19.27 7.69
CA ASN A 71 -1.95 -20.09 8.13
C ASN A 71 -1.21 -19.48 9.34
N ARG A 72 -1.84 -18.52 10.04
CA ARG A 72 -1.21 -17.82 11.19
C ARG A 72 -0.71 -18.72 12.31
N ALA A 73 -1.19 -19.96 12.41
CA ALA A 73 -0.70 -20.91 13.40
C ALA A 73 0.66 -21.54 13.01
N GLN A 74 1.05 -21.48 11.73
CA GLN A 74 2.26 -22.08 11.19
C GLN A 74 3.21 -21.08 10.52
N ASP A 75 2.72 -19.92 10.09
CA ASP A 75 3.53 -18.83 9.55
C ASP A 75 3.60 -17.65 10.55
N GLU A 76 4.78 -17.47 11.16
CA GLU A 76 5.06 -16.37 12.10
C GLU A 76 4.75 -14.99 11.49
N ARG A 77 4.84 -14.83 10.17
CA ARG A 77 4.55 -13.56 9.49
C ARG A 77 3.05 -13.30 9.44
N GLU A 78 2.26 -14.29 9.02
CA GLU A 78 0.79 -14.18 9.07
C GLU A 78 0.31 -13.96 10.51
N GLN A 79 0.91 -14.62 11.50
CA GLN A 79 0.60 -14.39 12.90
C GLN A 79 0.85 -12.94 13.33
N ARG A 80 2.02 -12.39 12.97
CA ARG A 80 2.37 -11.01 13.29
C ARG A 80 1.44 -10.02 12.61
N ASP A 81 1.14 -10.22 11.33
CA ASP A 81 0.29 -9.34 10.55
C ASP A 81 -1.17 -9.41 11.08
N TRP A 82 -1.66 -10.60 11.43
CA TRP A 82 -2.94 -10.82 12.11
C TRP A 82 -3.02 -10.05 13.44
N HIS A 83 -1.98 -10.19 14.29
CA HIS A 83 -1.92 -9.48 15.56
C HIS A 83 -1.99 -7.97 15.39
N LEU A 84 -1.18 -7.45 14.47
CA LEU A 84 -1.06 -6.03 14.24
C LEU A 84 -2.34 -5.43 13.63
N ALA A 85 -2.92 -6.09 12.62
CA ALA A 85 -4.15 -5.64 11.97
C ALA A 85 -5.34 -5.67 12.94
N THR A 86 -5.48 -6.75 13.72
CA THR A 86 -6.54 -6.90 14.72
C THR A 86 -6.51 -5.76 15.74
N ALA A 87 -5.35 -5.49 16.34
CA ALA A 87 -5.21 -4.44 17.33
C ALA A 87 -5.37 -3.04 16.70
N MET A 88 -4.84 -2.84 15.49
CA MET A 88 -4.99 -1.58 14.74
C MET A 88 -6.46 -1.26 14.48
N MET A 89 -7.23 -2.22 13.96
CA MET A 89 -8.65 -2.00 13.62
C MET A 89 -9.53 -1.85 14.86
N LYS A 90 -9.26 -2.59 15.94
CA LYS A 90 -9.93 -2.36 17.24
C LYS A 90 -9.68 -0.95 17.77
N GLY A 91 -8.42 -0.51 17.75
CA GLY A 91 -8.05 0.85 18.15
C GLY A 91 -8.67 1.93 17.26
N TYR A 92 -8.68 1.70 15.95
CA TYR A 92 -9.26 2.62 14.98
C TYR A 92 -10.78 2.78 15.18
N ALA A 93 -11.49 1.67 15.34
CA ALA A 93 -12.93 1.68 15.61
C ALA A 93 -13.27 2.39 16.94
N ALA A 94 -12.45 2.20 17.97
CA ALA A 94 -12.62 2.92 19.24
C ALA A 94 -12.31 4.42 19.14
N ARG A 95 -11.35 4.81 18.29
CA ARG A 95 -10.96 6.21 18.08
C ARG A 95 -11.96 6.99 17.21
N TYR A 96 -12.58 6.32 16.25
CA TYR A 96 -13.54 6.89 15.29
C TYR A 96 -14.83 6.06 15.27
N PRO A 97 -15.60 6.02 16.37
CA PRO A 97 -16.86 5.27 16.42
C PRO A 97 -17.94 5.87 15.51
N THR A 98 -17.83 7.17 15.22
CA THR A 98 -18.68 7.93 14.31
C THR A 98 -17.79 8.76 13.40
N GLU A 99 -18.27 9.06 12.19
CA GLU A 99 -17.58 9.97 11.28
C GLU A 99 -18.20 11.36 11.25
N GLU A 100 -17.36 12.34 10.98
CA GLU A 100 -17.74 13.72 10.68
C GLU A 100 -18.16 13.88 9.21
N PHE A 101 -17.97 12.85 8.39
CA PHE A 101 -18.28 12.81 6.97
C PHE A 101 -19.26 11.69 6.61
N GLU A 102 -20.01 11.93 5.54
CA GLU A 102 -20.84 10.91 4.89
C GLU A 102 -20.02 10.20 3.81
N VAL A 103 -20.12 8.88 3.75
CA VAL A 103 -19.46 8.09 2.69
C VAL A 103 -20.33 8.14 1.43
N VAL A 104 -19.77 8.65 0.33
CA VAL A 104 -20.45 8.74 -0.98
C VAL A 104 -20.12 7.53 -1.85
N ALA A 105 -18.85 7.12 -1.87
CA ALA A 105 -18.40 5.92 -2.57
C ALA A 105 -17.13 5.37 -1.92
N LEU A 106 -16.91 4.06 -2.02
CA LEU A 106 -15.69 3.37 -1.57
C LEU A 106 -15.11 2.56 -2.74
N GLU A 107 -13.78 2.43 -2.77
CA GLU A 107 -13.01 1.69 -3.77
C GLU A 107 -13.45 1.99 -5.22
N LYS A 108 -13.82 3.25 -5.47
CA LYS A 108 -14.46 3.63 -6.74
C LYS A 108 -13.41 3.72 -7.83
N THR A 109 -13.60 2.94 -8.89
CA THR A 109 -12.81 3.05 -10.11
C THR A 109 -13.30 4.20 -10.99
N PHE A 110 -12.38 4.80 -11.73
CA PHE A 110 -12.67 5.78 -12.77
C PHE A 110 -11.80 5.53 -14.00
N GLU A 111 -12.29 5.96 -15.16
CA GLU A 111 -11.52 6.01 -16.40
C GLU A 111 -11.77 7.35 -17.10
N GLY A 112 -10.71 7.99 -17.58
CA GLY A 112 -10.82 9.21 -18.37
C GLY A 112 -9.73 9.33 -19.44
N LYS A 113 -10.04 10.13 -20.46
CA LYS A 113 -9.08 10.42 -21.53
C LYS A 113 -7.97 11.33 -21.01
N ILE A 114 -6.73 11.08 -21.42
CA ILE A 114 -5.63 12.02 -21.23
C ILE A 114 -5.79 13.12 -22.30
N VAL A 115 -5.77 14.39 -21.89
CA VAL A 115 -6.02 15.54 -22.77
C VAL A 115 -4.75 16.36 -22.92
N ASN A 116 -4.44 16.76 -24.15
CA ASN A 116 -3.38 17.72 -24.43
C ASN A 116 -3.82 19.10 -23.91
N PRO A 117 -3.11 19.70 -22.94
CA PRO A 117 -3.51 20.97 -22.36
C PRO A 117 -3.42 22.15 -23.33
N ALA A 118 -2.56 22.09 -24.35
CA ALA A 118 -2.38 23.16 -25.33
C ALA A 118 -3.46 23.16 -26.43
N THR A 119 -3.98 21.99 -26.81
CA THR A 119 -4.93 21.85 -27.93
C THR A 119 -6.33 21.41 -27.52
N GLY A 120 -6.51 20.95 -26.27
CA GLY A 120 -7.74 20.31 -25.81
C GLY A 120 -8.03 18.94 -26.45
N ALA A 121 -7.14 18.44 -27.31
CA ALA A 121 -7.34 17.17 -27.99
C ALA A 121 -7.11 15.99 -27.06
N SER A 122 -7.97 14.98 -27.14
CA SER A 122 -7.78 13.72 -26.41
C SER A 122 -6.64 12.90 -27.02
N SER A 123 -5.85 12.25 -26.16
CA SER A 123 -4.89 11.23 -26.56
C SER A 123 -5.60 10.09 -27.28
N ARG A 124 -5.03 9.66 -28.40
CA ARG A 124 -5.46 8.47 -29.14
C ARG A 124 -4.74 7.20 -28.67
N SER A 125 -3.69 7.36 -27.87
CA SER A 125 -2.79 6.26 -27.48
C SER A 125 -3.02 5.79 -26.06
N PHE A 126 -3.55 6.64 -25.18
CA PHE A 126 -3.64 6.35 -23.75
C PHE A 126 -4.95 6.84 -23.15
N VAL A 127 -5.47 6.06 -22.22
CA VAL A 127 -6.49 6.47 -21.24
C VAL A 127 -5.90 6.31 -19.85
N LEU A 128 -6.32 7.16 -18.92
CA LEU A 128 -5.95 7.04 -17.52
C LEU A 128 -7.10 6.41 -16.75
N ALA A 129 -6.79 5.44 -15.92
CA ALA A 129 -7.70 4.92 -14.92
C ALA A 129 -7.04 4.90 -13.54
N GLY A 130 -7.88 4.77 -12.52
CA GLY A 130 -7.46 4.71 -11.13
C GLY A 130 -8.59 4.21 -10.26
N ARG A 131 -8.24 3.95 -9.01
CA ARG A 131 -9.17 3.59 -7.94
C ARG A 131 -8.89 4.52 -6.76
N VAL A 132 -9.95 5.12 -6.23
CA VAL A 132 -9.87 5.94 -5.00
C VAL A 132 -10.37 5.11 -3.83
N ASP A 133 -9.70 5.19 -2.68
CA ASP A 133 -10.10 4.43 -1.49
C ASP A 133 -11.52 4.88 -1.05
N GLY A 134 -11.80 6.19 -1.05
CA GLY A 134 -13.14 6.70 -0.85
C GLY A 134 -13.41 8.10 -1.39
N ILE A 135 -14.69 8.40 -1.57
CA ILE A 135 -15.24 9.73 -1.78
C ILE A 135 -16.18 9.99 -0.62
N VAL A 136 -15.97 11.10 0.08
CA VAL A 136 -16.76 11.46 1.26
C VAL A 136 -17.27 12.88 1.16
N ARG A 137 -18.32 13.20 1.90
CA ARG A 137 -18.95 14.52 1.93
C ARG A 137 -18.98 15.08 3.34
N ILE A 138 -18.52 16.32 3.50
CA ILE A 138 -18.61 17.10 4.74
C ILE A 138 -19.42 18.36 4.41
N GLY A 139 -20.62 18.48 4.97
CA GLY A 139 -21.57 19.52 4.56
C GLY A 139 -21.90 19.40 3.06
N ASP A 140 -21.60 20.45 2.29
CA ASP A 140 -21.83 20.51 0.84
C ASP A 140 -20.56 20.22 0.01
N GLU A 141 -19.43 19.97 0.67
CA GLU A 141 -18.14 19.76 0.01
C GLU A 141 -17.77 18.27 -0.08
N HIS A 142 -17.20 17.85 -1.21
CA HIS A 142 -16.70 16.50 -1.41
C HIS A 142 -15.19 16.44 -1.25
N PHE A 143 -14.70 15.36 -0.64
CA PHE A 143 -13.29 15.09 -0.43
C PHE A 143 -12.95 13.68 -0.91
N LEU A 144 -11.74 13.50 -1.42
CA LEU A 144 -11.18 12.16 -1.53
C LEU A 144 -10.71 11.70 -0.15
N LEU A 145 -11.06 10.49 0.23
CA LEU A 145 -10.52 9.82 1.41
C LEU A 145 -9.39 8.90 0.94
N GLU A 146 -8.18 9.10 1.46
CA GLU A 146 -7.00 8.30 1.12
C GLU A 146 -6.46 7.63 2.38
N HIS A 147 -6.29 6.32 2.36
CA HIS A 147 -5.76 5.54 3.46
C HIS A 147 -4.26 5.34 3.31
N LYS A 148 -3.50 5.55 4.39
CA LYS A 148 -2.06 5.29 4.41
C LYS A 148 -1.67 4.56 5.69
N THR A 149 -0.90 3.49 5.54
CA THR A 149 -0.19 2.88 6.67
C THR A 149 1.23 3.44 6.74
N ALA A 150 1.60 4.02 7.89
CA ALA A 150 2.88 4.66 8.08
C ALA A 150 3.70 3.95 9.17
N SER A 151 5.02 4.03 9.09
CA SER A 151 5.90 3.52 10.16
C SER A 151 6.06 4.50 11.33
N GLN A 152 5.78 5.78 11.07
CA GLN A 152 5.80 6.91 12.00
C GLN A 152 5.12 8.10 11.30
N ILE A 153 4.67 9.09 12.09
CA ILE A 153 4.18 10.38 11.59
C ILE A 153 5.07 11.45 12.23
N ASP A 154 5.78 12.18 11.39
CA ASP A 154 6.58 13.36 11.75
C ASP A 154 6.22 14.53 10.83
N ALA A 155 6.74 15.73 11.11
CA ALA A 155 6.46 16.91 10.31
C ALA A 155 6.87 16.71 8.84
N ASP A 156 8.05 16.14 8.61
CA ASP A 156 8.56 15.80 7.27
C ASP A 156 7.61 14.86 6.50
N TYR A 157 7.00 13.89 7.18
CA TYR A 157 6.00 12.99 6.60
C TYR A 157 4.76 13.76 6.13
N LEU A 158 4.24 14.67 6.97
CA LEU A 158 3.05 15.47 6.63
C LEU A 158 3.34 16.47 5.50
N GLU A 159 4.52 17.10 5.49
CA GLU A 159 4.94 18.01 4.41
C GLU A 159 4.97 17.30 3.05
N ARG A 160 5.38 16.03 3.00
CA ARG A 160 5.40 15.25 1.75
C ARG A 160 4.01 14.99 1.18
N LEU A 161 2.95 14.97 1.99
CA LEU A 161 1.58 14.75 1.49
C LEU A 161 1.15 15.84 0.50
N TRP A 162 1.66 17.06 0.67
CA TRP A 162 1.42 18.18 -0.25
C TRP A 162 2.03 17.96 -1.65
N THR A 163 2.99 17.03 -1.76
CA THR A 163 3.66 16.68 -3.01
C THR A 163 3.06 15.44 -3.68
N ASP A 164 1.97 14.87 -3.14
CA ASP A 164 1.38 13.66 -3.69
C ASP A 164 0.59 13.95 -4.98
N PHE A 165 1.30 13.84 -6.10
CA PHE A 165 0.75 13.98 -7.45
C PHE A 165 -0.38 12.99 -7.76
N GLN A 166 -0.44 11.83 -7.08
CA GLN A 166 -1.44 10.81 -7.37
C GLN A 166 -2.85 11.31 -7.07
N ILE A 167 -3.04 11.85 -5.86
CA ILE A 167 -4.38 12.15 -5.36
C ILE A 167 -4.92 13.43 -6.00
N ILE A 168 -4.06 14.40 -6.31
CA ILE A 168 -4.44 15.58 -7.11
C ILE A 168 -4.91 15.14 -8.51
N LEU A 169 -4.26 14.14 -9.11
CA LEU A 169 -4.68 13.57 -10.40
C LEU A 169 -6.04 12.91 -10.29
N TYR A 170 -6.23 12.09 -9.27
CA TYR A 170 -7.48 11.38 -9.09
C TYR A 170 -8.64 12.34 -8.84
N ALA A 171 -8.42 13.43 -8.08
CA ALA A 171 -9.40 14.48 -7.89
C ALA A 171 -9.85 15.07 -9.23
N TRP A 172 -8.90 15.48 -10.10
CA TRP A 172 -9.23 16.02 -11.43
C TRP A 172 -10.07 15.04 -12.28
N TYR A 173 -9.72 13.75 -12.24
CA TYR A 173 -10.41 12.74 -13.06
C TYR A 173 -11.82 12.46 -12.51
N VAL A 174 -11.93 12.27 -11.20
CA VAL A 174 -13.20 12.08 -10.49
C VAL A 174 -14.17 13.22 -10.77
N GLU A 175 -13.72 14.49 -10.74
CA GLU A 175 -14.60 15.64 -11.04
C GLU A 175 -15.23 15.54 -12.42
N ARG A 176 -14.46 15.08 -13.42
CA ARG A 176 -14.91 15.03 -14.81
C ARG A 176 -15.72 13.78 -15.13
N THR A 177 -15.41 12.66 -14.49
CA THR A 177 -16.07 11.38 -14.76
C THR A 177 -17.33 11.20 -13.95
N LEU A 178 -17.37 11.72 -12.73
CA LEU A 178 -18.50 11.56 -11.80
C LEU A 178 -19.30 12.86 -11.58
N GLY A 179 -18.81 14.01 -12.06
CA GLY A 179 -19.50 15.30 -11.89
C GLY A 179 -19.49 15.84 -10.46
N LEU A 180 -18.64 15.29 -9.58
CA LEU A 180 -18.52 15.68 -8.18
C LEU A 180 -17.34 16.64 -8.01
N ARG A 181 -17.58 17.89 -7.62
CA ARG A 181 -16.51 18.85 -7.34
C ARG A 181 -15.76 18.47 -6.05
N ILE A 182 -14.47 18.17 -6.17
CA ILE A 182 -13.61 17.80 -5.03
C ILE A 182 -12.98 19.07 -4.46
N ALA A 183 -13.26 19.37 -3.19
CA ALA A 183 -12.68 20.49 -2.45
C ALA A 183 -11.26 20.17 -1.96
N GLY A 184 -11.04 18.92 -1.57
CA GLY A 184 -9.79 18.50 -0.96
C GLY A 184 -9.66 17.01 -0.78
N ILE A 185 -8.72 16.64 0.09
CA ILE A 185 -8.29 15.28 0.36
C ILE A 185 -8.21 15.13 1.87
N ILE A 186 -8.71 14.02 2.39
CA ILE A 186 -8.56 13.63 3.79
C ILE A 186 -7.63 12.42 3.79
N TYR A 187 -6.38 12.63 4.23
CA TYR A 187 -5.45 11.55 4.49
C TYR A 187 -5.77 10.92 5.83
N ASN A 188 -6.18 9.66 5.80
CA ASN A 188 -6.41 8.82 6.97
C ASN A 188 -5.18 7.94 7.21
N ILE A 189 -4.38 8.30 8.22
CA ILE A 189 -3.06 7.71 8.44
C ILE A 189 -3.08 6.83 9.69
N LEU A 190 -2.71 5.57 9.53
CA LEU A 190 -2.62 4.57 10.58
C LEU A 190 -1.16 4.18 10.82
N VAL A 191 -0.67 4.34 12.04
CA VAL A 191 0.74 4.05 12.39
C VAL A 191 0.90 2.58 12.75
N LYS A 192 1.85 1.91 12.11
CA LYS A 192 2.24 0.53 12.44
C LYS A 192 3.02 0.51 13.75
N ALA A 193 2.44 -0.10 14.79
CA ALA A 193 3.15 -0.37 16.03
C ALA A 193 4.39 -1.25 15.78
N ARG A 194 5.51 -0.91 16.43
CA ARG A 194 6.79 -1.64 16.31
C ARG A 194 7.02 -2.65 17.44
N LEU A 195 5.97 -2.98 18.20
CA LEU A 195 6.03 -3.97 19.28
C LEU A 195 6.28 -5.37 18.70
N GLN A 196 7.06 -6.16 19.42
CA GLN A 196 7.33 -7.57 19.09
C GLN A 196 6.83 -8.44 20.24
N GLN A 197 6.26 -9.59 19.90
CA GLN A 197 5.85 -10.60 20.86
C GLN A 197 7.09 -11.19 21.53
N GLY A 198 7.06 -11.33 22.85
CA GLY A 198 8.16 -11.93 23.60
C GLY A 198 8.33 -13.41 23.25
N ARG A 199 9.43 -13.77 22.57
CA ARG A 199 9.72 -15.18 22.20
C ARG A 199 10.07 -16.10 23.39
N GLY A 200 10.26 -15.54 24.58
CA GLY A 200 10.78 -16.28 25.73
C GLY A 200 12.25 -16.68 25.51
N GLU A 201 12.66 -17.77 26.15
CA GLU A 201 13.98 -18.39 25.91
C GLU A 201 13.83 -19.90 25.68
N THR A 202 14.73 -20.47 24.88
CA THR A 202 14.87 -21.92 24.70
C THR A 202 15.44 -22.58 25.95
N GLU A 203 15.33 -23.90 26.05
CA GLU A 203 15.88 -24.65 27.19
C GLU A 203 17.41 -24.49 27.27
N ALA A 204 18.11 -24.52 26.13
CA ALA A 204 19.56 -24.33 26.07
C ALA A 204 19.98 -22.92 26.53
N GLU A 205 19.28 -21.88 26.09
CA GLU A 205 19.52 -20.49 26.53
C GLU A 205 19.25 -20.33 28.03
N PHE A 206 18.19 -20.98 28.54
CA PHE A 206 17.89 -21.00 29.97
C PHE A 206 19.01 -21.65 30.78
N GLU A 207 19.48 -22.82 30.37
CA GLU A 207 20.56 -23.54 31.05
C GLU A 207 21.86 -22.75 31.06
N GLU A 208 22.23 -22.13 29.93
CA GLU A 208 23.41 -21.29 29.83
C GLU A 208 23.30 -20.06 30.75
N ARG A 209 22.14 -19.40 30.75
CA ARG A 209 21.87 -18.27 31.64
C ARG A 209 21.90 -18.68 33.11
N ARG A 210 21.32 -19.83 33.46
CA ARG A 210 21.32 -20.38 34.82
C ARG A 210 22.74 -20.70 35.28
N ARG A 211 23.57 -21.29 34.42
CA ARG A 211 24.99 -21.55 34.69
C ARG A 211 25.78 -20.27 34.93
N LYS A 212 25.61 -19.26 34.07
CA LYS A 212 26.26 -17.94 34.23
C LYS A 212 25.84 -17.25 35.54
N LEU A 213 24.56 -17.32 35.90
CA LEU A 213 24.05 -16.75 37.15
C LEU A 213 24.53 -17.52 38.38
N ALA A 214 24.60 -18.85 38.31
CA ALA A 214 25.15 -19.68 39.38
C ALA A 214 26.64 -19.39 39.61
N ALA A 215 27.42 -19.24 38.55
CA ALA A 215 28.85 -18.91 38.63
C ALA A 215 29.13 -17.52 39.22
N ARG A 216 28.20 -16.57 39.06
CA ARG A 216 28.28 -15.22 39.66
C ARG A 216 27.73 -15.14 41.08
N SER A 217 27.08 -16.20 41.56
CA SER A 217 26.47 -16.23 42.89
C SER A 217 27.48 -16.67 43.95
N LYS A 218 27.52 -15.95 45.08
CA LYS A 218 28.34 -16.33 46.25
C LYS A 218 27.97 -17.72 46.82
N THR A 219 26.77 -18.21 46.55
CA THR A 219 26.28 -19.53 47.00
C THR A 219 26.35 -20.60 45.91
N GLY A 220 26.82 -20.28 44.70
CA GLY A 220 26.90 -21.22 43.57
C GLY A 220 25.54 -21.69 43.03
N LYS A 221 24.43 -21.12 43.51
CA LYS A 221 23.06 -21.50 43.14
C LYS A 221 22.34 -20.35 42.46
N SER A 222 21.47 -20.69 41.50
CA SER A 222 20.56 -19.76 40.83
C SER A 222 19.10 -20.22 41.01
N SER A 223 18.24 -19.31 41.46
CA SER A 223 16.78 -19.48 41.55
C SER A 223 16.04 -19.00 40.29
N ALA A 224 16.78 -18.68 39.22
CA ALA A 224 16.21 -18.22 37.97
C ALA A 224 15.25 -19.26 37.38
N ARG A 225 14.05 -18.82 37.03
CA ARG A 225 13.06 -19.60 36.27
C ARG A 225 13.20 -19.31 34.79
N ARG A 226 12.77 -20.27 33.96
CA ARG A 226 12.74 -20.12 32.50
C ARG A 226 11.74 -19.02 32.11
N ARG A 227 12.13 -18.18 31.17
CA ARG A 227 11.27 -17.16 30.55
C ARG A 227 10.41 -17.83 29.49
N LEU A 228 9.12 -17.89 29.73
CA LEU A 228 8.17 -18.45 28.77
C LEU A 228 7.87 -17.42 27.66
N PRO A 229 7.48 -17.89 26.47
CA PRO A 229 6.92 -17.02 25.44
C PRO A 229 5.72 -16.25 25.98
N GLU A 230 5.59 -15.00 25.52
CA GLU A 230 4.42 -14.17 25.76
C GLU A 230 3.21 -14.76 25.04
N SER A 231 2.09 -14.93 25.76
CA SER A 231 0.87 -15.44 25.14
C SER A 231 0.29 -14.44 24.14
N ASP A 232 -0.48 -14.95 23.19
CA ASP A 232 -1.14 -14.14 22.16
C ASP A 232 -2.07 -13.11 22.80
N GLU A 233 -2.77 -13.45 23.89
CA GLU A 233 -3.63 -12.55 24.63
C GLU A 233 -2.85 -11.40 25.28
N ALA A 234 -1.76 -11.70 25.99
CA ALA A 234 -0.92 -10.68 26.63
C ALA A 234 -0.29 -9.74 25.60
N PHE A 235 0.10 -10.28 24.43
CA PHE A 235 0.63 -9.46 23.34
C PHE A 235 -0.46 -8.57 22.72
N GLN A 236 -1.67 -9.10 22.51
CA GLN A 236 -2.83 -8.33 22.05
C GLN A 236 -3.19 -7.20 23.01
N GLU A 237 -3.14 -7.43 24.33
CA GLU A 237 -3.39 -6.39 25.34
C GLU A 237 -2.37 -5.25 25.24
N ARG A 238 -1.08 -5.57 25.07
CA ARG A 238 -0.04 -4.55 24.88
C ARG A 238 -0.21 -3.77 23.58
N LEU A 239 -0.58 -4.45 22.49
CA LEU A 239 -0.88 -3.78 21.23
C LEU A 239 -2.11 -2.87 21.36
N ALA A 240 -3.17 -3.32 22.04
CA ALA A 240 -4.36 -2.52 22.29
C ALA A 240 -4.02 -1.26 23.11
N ALA A 241 -3.23 -1.40 24.17
CA ALA A 241 -2.74 -0.27 24.95
C ALA A 241 -1.92 0.70 24.09
N LYS A 242 -1.08 0.18 23.18
CA LYS A 242 -0.31 1.00 22.24
C LYS A 242 -1.21 1.77 21.28
N TYR A 243 -2.22 1.14 20.69
CA TYR A 243 -3.15 1.79 19.75
C TYR A 243 -4.12 2.77 20.42
N ALA A 244 -4.23 2.76 21.75
CA ALA A 244 -4.94 3.79 22.51
C ALA A 244 -4.12 5.07 22.70
N GLU A 245 -2.80 5.05 22.43
CA GLU A 245 -1.96 6.24 22.55
C GLU A 245 -2.29 7.30 21.49
N PRO A 246 -2.24 8.60 21.82
CA PRO A 246 -2.34 9.67 20.84
C PRO A 246 -1.26 9.55 19.74
N GLY A 247 -1.64 9.86 18.50
CA GLY A 247 -0.73 9.84 17.35
C GLY A 247 -0.61 8.50 16.63
N MET A 248 -1.27 7.44 17.12
CA MET A 248 -1.37 6.17 16.38
C MET A 248 -2.31 6.26 15.17
N PHE A 249 -3.26 7.19 15.23
CA PHE A 249 -4.18 7.52 14.14
C PHE A 249 -4.19 9.03 13.96
N HIS A 250 -4.07 9.49 12.72
CA HIS A 250 -4.07 10.90 12.35
C HIS A 250 -4.92 11.12 11.10
N ARG A 251 -5.62 12.24 11.05
CA ARG A 251 -6.31 12.69 9.85
C ARG A 251 -5.81 14.07 9.47
N GLU A 252 -5.35 14.20 8.23
CA GLU A 252 -4.86 15.45 7.66
C GLU A 252 -5.75 15.85 6.48
N THR A 253 -6.36 17.02 6.54
CA THR A 253 -7.22 17.54 5.47
C THR A 253 -6.45 18.56 4.66
N LEU A 254 -6.24 18.27 3.38
CA LEU A 254 -5.57 19.15 2.42
C LEU A 254 -6.55 19.67 1.38
N TYR A 255 -6.62 21.00 1.21
CA TYR A 255 -7.44 21.63 0.17
C TYR A 255 -6.64 21.75 -1.14
N ILE A 256 -7.30 21.44 -2.26
CA ILE A 256 -6.64 21.45 -3.57
C ILE A 256 -6.81 22.81 -4.23
N SER A 257 -5.69 23.40 -4.68
CA SER A 257 -5.73 24.58 -5.55
C SER A 257 -5.94 24.17 -7.01
N ARG A 258 -6.76 24.92 -7.74
CA ARG A 258 -7.06 24.64 -9.15
C ARG A 258 -5.86 24.84 -10.07
N ASP A 259 -4.90 25.66 -9.68
CA ASP A 259 -3.66 25.86 -10.42
C ASP A 259 -2.81 24.58 -10.47
N GLN A 260 -2.92 23.71 -9.45
CA GLN A 260 -2.21 22.43 -9.42
C GLN A 260 -2.68 21.49 -10.53
N PHE A 261 -3.94 21.59 -10.98
CA PHE A 261 -4.47 20.77 -12.06
C PHE A 261 -3.81 21.09 -13.40
N ALA A 262 -3.55 22.36 -13.69
CA ALA A 262 -2.94 22.75 -14.96
C ALA A 262 -1.51 22.20 -15.10
N ALA A 263 -0.69 22.35 -14.06
CA ALA A 263 0.67 21.82 -14.03
C ALA A 263 0.67 20.29 -14.20
N LEU A 264 -0.21 19.61 -13.47
CA LEU A 264 -0.34 18.16 -13.53
C LEU A 264 -0.74 17.64 -14.91
N GLN A 265 -1.68 18.30 -15.59
CA GLN A 265 -2.08 17.91 -16.94
C GLN A 265 -0.93 18.06 -17.94
N ALA A 266 -0.13 19.13 -17.81
CA ALA A 266 1.07 19.32 -18.62
C ALA A 266 2.11 18.22 -18.35
N GLU A 267 2.40 17.92 -17.08
CA GLU A 267 3.33 16.84 -16.73
C GLU A 267 2.87 15.48 -17.25
N LEU A 268 1.60 15.12 -17.04
CA LEU A 268 1.05 13.86 -17.54
C LEU A 268 1.15 13.79 -19.07
N TRP A 269 0.83 14.88 -19.77
CA TRP A 269 0.96 14.94 -21.22
C TRP A 269 2.41 14.72 -21.68
N GLU A 270 3.39 15.40 -21.06
CA GLU A 270 4.80 15.20 -21.36
C GLU A 270 5.27 13.76 -21.13
N LEU A 271 4.80 13.12 -20.05
CA LEU A 271 5.08 11.70 -19.79
C LEU A 271 4.54 10.81 -20.91
N THR A 272 3.35 11.11 -21.46
CA THR A 272 2.82 10.36 -22.61
C THR A 272 3.72 10.47 -23.84
N GLN A 273 4.24 11.67 -24.13
CA GLN A 273 5.11 11.89 -25.29
C GLN A 273 6.46 11.18 -25.09
N ALA A 274 7.05 11.30 -23.90
CA ALA A 274 8.29 10.63 -23.55
C ALA A 274 8.17 9.10 -23.62
N PHE A 275 7.01 8.53 -23.23
CA PHE A 275 6.76 7.10 -23.35
C PHE A 275 6.63 6.64 -24.80
N LEU A 276 5.88 7.39 -25.63
CA LEU A 276 5.75 7.08 -27.06
C LEU A 276 7.10 7.12 -27.78
N ASP A 277 7.93 8.10 -27.46
CA ASP A 277 9.30 8.21 -27.96
C ASP A 277 10.17 7.03 -27.49
N ALA A 278 10.13 6.70 -26.19
CA ALA A 278 10.86 5.54 -25.65
C ALA A 278 10.45 4.24 -26.35
N ARG A 279 9.15 4.02 -26.53
CA ARG A 279 8.61 2.85 -27.23
C ARG A 279 9.02 2.80 -28.69
N ARG A 280 9.05 3.94 -29.40
CA ARG A 280 9.46 4.02 -30.80
C ARG A 280 10.94 3.68 -30.99
N ARG A 281 11.79 4.13 -30.06
CA ARG A 281 13.25 3.98 -30.15
C ARG A 281 13.80 2.77 -29.39
N GLY A 282 12.96 2.05 -28.63
CA GLY A 282 13.42 1.03 -27.68
C GLY A 282 14.27 1.60 -26.54
N ALA A 283 14.09 2.89 -26.20
CA ALA A 283 14.96 3.62 -25.28
C ALA A 283 14.49 3.54 -23.81
N PHE A 284 14.37 2.33 -23.28
CA PHE A 284 14.03 2.06 -21.87
C PHE A 284 15.29 1.89 -21.02
N TYR A 285 15.97 3.01 -20.77
CA TYR A 285 17.21 3.00 -19.99
C TYR A 285 16.99 2.72 -18.50
N TRP A 286 18.05 2.23 -17.88
CA TRP A 286 18.11 1.97 -16.45
C TRP A 286 18.48 3.25 -15.68
N ASN A 287 17.64 3.63 -14.71
CA ASN A 287 18.05 4.55 -13.64
C ASN A 287 18.75 3.80 -12.49
N THR A 288 20.08 3.82 -12.45
CA THR A 288 20.91 3.12 -11.45
C THR A 288 20.72 3.65 -10.03
N ALA A 289 20.41 4.94 -9.86
CA ALA A 289 20.15 5.52 -8.54
C ALA A 289 18.85 4.98 -7.92
N PHE A 290 17.82 4.73 -8.74
CA PHE A 290 16.54 4.18 -8.27
C PHE A 290 16.64 2.69 -7.91
N CYS A 291 17.68 1.97 -8.34
CA CYS A 291 17.78 0.54 -8.12
C CYS A 291 17.91 0.11 -6.66
N PHE A 292 18.41 0.99 -5.80
CA PHE A 292 18.57 0.71 -4.36
C PHE A 292 17.82 1.71 -3.50
N HIS A 293 16.71 2.24 -4.03
CA HIS A 293 15.85 3.16 -3.31
C HIS A 293 15.38 2.52 -1.99
N TYR A 294 15.30 3.33 -0.93
CA TYR A 294 15.04 2.85 0.45
C TYR A 294 16.01 1.76 0.96
N ARG A 295 17.25 1.72 0.44
CA ARG A 295 18.29 0.74 0.81
C ARG A 295 17.89 -0.71 0.53
N ARG A 296 17.01 -0.95 -0.44
CA ARG A 296 16.60 -2.28 -0.89
C ARG A 296 16.70 -2.37 -2.41
N PRO A 297 17.13 -3.51 -2.97
CA PRO A 297 17.12 -3.68 -4.42
C PRO A 297 15.68 -3.60 -4.94
N CYS A 298 15.47 -2.89 -6.06
CA CYS A 298 14.17 -2.83 -6.69
C CYS A 298 13.75 -4.21 -7.22
N ALA A 299 12.44 -4.42 -7.36
CA ALA A 299 11.83 -5.68 -7.79
C ALA A 299 12.39 -6.25 -9.11
N TYR A 300 12.95 -5.41 -9.99
CA TYR A 300 13.48 -5.81 -11.30
C TYR A 300 15.01 -5.83 -11.37
N PHE A 301 15.70 -5.55 -10.26
CA PHE A 301 17.16 -5.57 -10.22
C PHE A 301 17.75 -6.92 -10.67
N PRO A 302 17.23 -8.10 -10.26
CA PRO A 302 17.68 -9.40 -10.77
C PRO A 302 17.62 -9.55 -12.30
N LEU A 303 16.58 -9.01 -12.95
CA LEU A 303 16.45 -9.03 -14.40
C LEU A 303 17.45 -8.07 -15.07
N CYS A 304 17.56 -6.85 -14.55
CA CYS A 304 18.48 -5.86 -15.10
C CYS A 304 19.95 -6.33 -15.03
N ARG A 305 20.38 -6.89 -13.90
CA ARG A 305 21.76 -7.39 -13.74
C ARG A 305 22.08 -8.64 -14.57
N SER A 306 21.06 -9.42 -14.95
CA SER A 306 21.22 -10.65 -15.74
C SER A 306 21.00 -10.44 -17.23
N GLY A 307 20.74 -9.21 -17.67
CA GLY A 307 20.43 -8.91 -19.07
C GLY A 307 19.09 -9.48 -19.55
N GLY A 308 18.14 -9.74 -18.63
CA GLY A 308 16.84 -10.33 -18.98
C GLY A 308 16.92 -11.84 -19.25
N SER A 309 17.79 -12.56 -18.53
CA SER A 309 17.94 -14.02 -18.70
C SER A 309 16.62 -14.77 -18.53
N PRO A 310 16.27 -15.70 -19.47
CA PRO A 310 15.06 -16.53 -19.35
C PRO A 310 14.99 -17.31 -18.04
N ASN A 311 16.12 -17.87 -17.58
CA ASN A 311 16.18 -18.60 -16.31
C ASN A 311 15.77 -17.73 -15.12
N VAL A 312 16.14 -16.45 -15.11
CA VAL A 312 15.76 -15.52 -14.04
C VAL A 312 14.27 -15.23 -14.10
N ILE A 313 13.70 -15.07 -15.29
CA ILE A 313 12.27 -14.86 -15.49
C ILE A 313 11.49 -16.07 -14.97
N GLU A 314 11.85 -17.28 -15.38
CA GLU A 314 11.15 -18.53 -15.04
C GLU A 314 11.20 -18.85 -13.54
N ASN A 315 12.29 -18.52 -12.86
CA ASN A 315 12.47 -18.87 -11.45
C ASN A 315 12.02 -17.78 -10.47
N LEU A 316 12.00 -16.51 -10.87
CA LEU A 316 11.75 -15.38 -9.96
C LEU A 316 10.54 -14.52 -10.34
N TYR A 317 9.96 -14.70 -11.53
CA TYR A 317 8.86 -13.86 -12.03
C TYR A 317 7.73 -14.71 -12.62
N ARG A 318 6.58 -14.07 -12.76
CA ARG A 318 5.42 -14.60 -13.48
C ARG A 318 4.85 -13.53 -14.41
N LYS A 319 4.19 -13.96 -15.48
CA LYS A 319 3.43 -13.07 -16.36
C LYS A 319 2.07 -12.78 -15.77
N VAL A 320 1.78 -11.50 -15.58
CA VAL A 320 0.54 -11.01 -15.00
C VAL A 320 0.11 -9.74 -15.74
N PRO A 321 -1.06 -9.73 -16.37
CA PRO A 321 -1.51 -8.57 -17.11
C PRO A 321 -1.54 -7.32 -16.22
N PRO A 322 -1.30 -6.11 -16.77
CA PRO A 322 -1.32 -4.88 -16.00
C PRO A 322 -2.66 -4.62 -15.30
N HIS A 323 -2.62 -3.70 -14.33
CA HIS A 323 -3.80 -3.08 -13.72
C HIS A 323 -4.75 -4.04 -12.99
N GLU A 324 -4.20 -5.00 -12.24
CA GLU A 324 -5.01 -5.88 -11.38
C GLU A 324 -5.82 -5.08 -10.35
N GLU A 325 -5.30 -3.93 -9.92
CA GLU A 325 -5.97 -3.01 -9.00
C GLU A 325 -7.29 -2.42 -9.54
N LEU A 326 -7.53 -2.49 -10.85
CA LEU A 326 -8.75 -1.97 -11.47
C LEU A 326 -9.79 -3.06 -11.76
N ARG A 327 -9.49 -4.32 -11.50
CA ARG A 327 -10.44 -5.42 -11.74
C ARG A 327 -11.45 -5.43 -10.60
N ASP A 328 -12.73 -5.35 -10.96
CA ASP A 328 -13.81 -5.56 -9.99
C ASP A 328 -13.73 -6.99 -9.45
N GLY A 329 -13.91 -7.16 -8.14
CA GLY A 329 -13.93 -8.46 -7.46
C GLY A 329 -15.02 -9.43 -7.95
N SER A 330 -15.88 -9.00 -8.88
CA SER A 330 -16.90 -9.79 -9.56
C SER A 330 -16.40 -10.54 -10.81
N SER A 331 -15.14 -10.34 -11.24
CA SER A 331 -14.60 -10.95 -12.47
C SER A 331 -13.69 -12.16 -12.27
N CYS A 332 -13.60 -12.70 -11.04
CA CYS A 332 -12.97 -13.98 -10.76
C CYS A 332 -13.98 -15.14 -10.83
N GLU A 333 -14.62 -15.34 -11.99
CA GLU A 333 -15.01 -16.71 -12.37
C GLU A 333 -13.80 -17.31 -13.09
N GLU A 334 -12.99 -18.06 -12.34
CA GLU A 334 -12.02 -18.98 -12.93
C GLU A 334 -12.79 -19.92 -13.86
N ALA A 335 -12.56 -19.80 -15.17
CA ALA A 335 -12.90 -20.86 -16.08
C ALA A 335 -12.18 -22.13 -15.58
N PRO A 336 -12.90 -23.25 -15.34
CA PRO A 336 -12.29 -24.45 -14.83
C PRO A 336 -11.20 -24.91 -15.81
N ALA A 337 -9.98 -25.00 -15.31
CA ALA A 337 -8.93 -25.71 -16.00
C ALA A 337 -9.36 -27.19 -16.06
N PHE A 338 -9.55 -27.68 -17.29
CA PHE A 338 -9.68 -29.11 -17.57
C PHE A 338 -8.47 -29.89 -17.06
#